data_AF-A0A0C3PUW3-F1
#
_entry.id   AF-A0A0C3PUW3-F1
#
_cell.length_a   1.000
_cell.length_b   1.000
_cell.length_c   1.000
_cell.angle_alpha   90.00
_cell.angle_beta   90.00
_cell.angle_gamma   90.00
#
_symmetry.space_group_name_H-M   'P 1'
#
loop_
_entity.id
_entity.type
_entity.pdbx_description
1 polymer ?
#
loop_
_entity_poly.entity_id
_entity_poly.type
_entity_poly.pdbx_seq_one_letter_code
_entity_poly.pdbx_strand_id
1 'polypeptide(L)'
;MAESYSELGLFKGTNPDECEGFVATVRRRALEQGKHRDNEWMAVFASSYLGGEALYWYEDLEESIQNDWSQLRPALLAKFGGRGKTPSASSR
;
A
#
# COMPACT_ATOMS: atom_id res chain seq x y z
N MET A 1 -29.82 6.26 -0.97
CA MET A 1 -29.15 5.37 -1.94
C MET A 1 -27.73 5.23 -1.45
N ALA A 2 -27.25 3.98 -1.30
CA ALA A 2 -25.88 3.73 -0.86
C ALA A 2 -24.95 4.42 -1.84
N GLU A 3 -24.28 5.48 -1.38
CA GLU A 3 -23.07 5.99 -2.01
C GLU A 3 -22.23 4.75 -2.27
N SER A 4 -22.02 4.43 -3.53
CA SER A 4 -21.12 3.39 -3.96
C SER A 4 -19.81 3.66 -3.24
N TYR A 5 -19.57 2.94 -2.15
CA TYR A 5 -18.25 2.60 -1.67
C TYR A 5 -17.65 1.83 -2.84
N SER A 6 -17.17 2.57 -3.85
CA SER A 6 -16.35 2.03 -4.91
C SER A 6 -15.33 1.22 -4.17
N GLU A 7 -15.49 -0.11 -4.25
CA GLU A 7 -14.60 -1.08 -3.65
C GLU A 7 -13.21 -0.55 -3.93
N LEU A 8 -12.45 -0.30 -2.87
CA LEU A 8 -11.07 0.10 -3.01
C LEU A 8 -10.47 -0.90 -4.00
N GLY A 9 -10.18 -0.42 -5.20
CA GLY A 9 -9.66 -1.30 -6.25
C GLY A 9 -8.44 -2.01 -5.68
N LEU A 10 -8.30 -3.29 -6.01
CA LEU A 10 -7.13 -4.05 -5.54
C LEU A 10 -5.86 -3.29 -5.94
N PHE A 11 -4.98 -3.06 -4.97
CA PHE A 11 -3.65 -2.54 -5.22
C PHE A 11 -2.82 -3.64 -5.86
N LYS A 12 -2.52 -3.47 -7.14
CA LYS A 12 -1.79 -4.46 -7.95
C LYS A 12 -0.29 -4.21 -7.99
N GLY A 13 0.16 -3.03 -7.57
CA GLY A 13 1.57 -2.64 -7.59
C GLY A 13 2.07 -2.23 -8.98
N THR A 14 1.19 -1.76 -9.86
CA THR A 14 1.53 -1.51 -11.28
C THR A 14 2.00 -0.10 -11.57
N ASN A 15 1.60 0.87 -10.75
CA ASN A 15 1.95 2.29 -10.93
C ASN A 15 2.38 2.93 -9.60
N PRO A 16 3.46 3.74 -9.58
CA PRO A 16 3.78 4.56 -8.41
C PRO A 16 2.64 5.44 -7.88
N ASP A 17 1.82 6.04 -8.74
CA ASP A 17 0.67 6.85 -8.28
C ASP A 17 -0.38 5.97 -7.54
N GLU A 18 -0.52 4.71 -7.97
CA GLU A 18 -1.37 3.70 -7.34
C GLU A 18 -0.90 3.42 -5.91
N CYS A 19 0.43 3.30 -5.71
CA CYS A 19 1.03 3.05 -4.40
C CYS A 19 0.80 4.23 -3.44
N GLU A 20 0.95 5.47 -3.92
CA GLU A 20 0.73 6.66 -3.10
C GLU A 20 -0.74 6.80 -2.70
N GLY A 21 -1.66 6.60 -3.64
CA GLY A 21 -3.11 6.61 -3.39
C GLY A 21 -3.55 5.50 -2.43
N PHE A 22 -2.98 4.30 -2.58
CA PHE A 22 -3.24 3.17 -1.69
C PHE A 22 -2.81 3.47 -0.25
N VAL A 23 -1.56 3.89 -0.04
CA VAL A 23 -1.03 4.23 1.30
C VAL A 23 -1.82 5.38 1.95
N ALA A 24 -2.18 6.42 1.18
CA ALA A 24 -3.01 7.51 1.68
C ALA A 24 -4.40 7.01 2.11
N THR A 25 -4.98 6.08 1.37
CA THR A 25 -6.31 5.54 1.67
C THR A 25 -6.31 4.66 2.91
N VAL A 26 -5.32 3.77 3.08
CA VAL A 26 -5.16 2.98 4.32
C VAL A 26 -5.08 3.91 5.54
N ARG A 27 -4.29 4.99 5.46
CA ARG A 27 -4.16 5.96 6.56
C ARG A 27 -5.46 6.71 6.85
N ARG A 28 -6.20 7.12 5.80
CA ARG A 28 -7.50 7.80 5.97
C ARG A 28 -8.52 6.86 6.62
N ARG A 29 -8.63 5.62 6.13
CA ARG A 29 -9.54 4.61 6.68
C ARG A 29 -9.21 4.25 8.13
N ALA A 30 -7.93 4.14 8.45
CA ALA A 30 -7.50 3.93 9.83
C ALA A 30 -7.84 5.13 10.72
N LEU A 31 -7.73 6.36 10.23
CA LEU A 31 -8.13 7.55 10.99
C LEU A 31 -9.64 7.59 11.23
N GLU A 32 -10.44 7.34 10.20
CA GLU A 32 -11.91 7.30 10.30
C GLU A 32 -12.41 6.26 11.31
N GLN A 33 -11.68 5.15 11.46
CA GLN A 33 -11.99 4.09 12.42
C GLN A 33 -11.28 4.26 13.78
N GLY A 34 -10.50 5.34 13.98
CA GLY A 34 -9.73 5.55 15.22
C GLY A 34 -8.53 4.62 15.39
N LYS A 35 -8.16 3.86 14.35
CA LYS A 35 -7.09 2.85 14.29
C LYS A 35 -5.77 3.36 13.70
N HIS A 36 -5.60 4.66 13.50
CA HIS A 36 -4.40 5.27 12.92
C HIS A 36 -3.07 5.05 13.67
N ARG A 37 -3.10 4.47 14.88
CA ARG A 37 -1.92 4.06 15.67
C ARG A 37 -1.80 2.54 15.83
N ASP A 38 -2.75 1.79 15.31
CA ASP A 38 -2.84 0.34 15.44
C ASP A 38 -2.18 -0.28 14.20
N ASN A 39 -0.85 -0.48 14.27
CA ASN A 39 -0.06 -0.92 13.13
C ASN A 39 -0.49 -2.30 12.61
N GLU A 40 -0.87 -3.21 13.52
CA GLU A 40 -1.34 -4.54 13.16
C GLU A 40 -2.66 -4.45 12.41
N TRP A 41 -3.63 -3.71 12.96
CA TRP A 41 -4.91 -3.50 12.29
C TRP A 41 -4.73 -2.85 10.91
N MET A 42 -3.83 -1.86 10.81
CA MET A 42 -3.56 -1.19 9.54
C MET A 42 -2.89 -2.11 8.52
N ALA A 43 -2.01 -3.02 8.95
CA ALA A 43 -1.35 -3.98 8.09
C ALA A 43 -2.34 -5.02 7.55
N VAL A 44 -3.20 -5.57 8.42
CA VAL A 44 -4.27 -6.49 8.04
C VAL A 44 -5.27 -5.82 7.10
N PHE A 45 -5.64 -4.57 7.38
CA PHE A 45 -6.50 -3.81 6.49
C PHE A 45 -5.84 -3.56 5.13
N ALA A 46 -4.54 -3.25 5.09
CA ALA A 46 -3.83 -3.08 3.84
C ALA A 46 -3.76 -4.38 3.04
N SER A 47 -3.42 -5.50 3.69
CA SER A 47 -3.26 -6.80 3.02
C SER A 47 -4.54 -7.29 2.35
N SER A 48 -5.72 -6.98 2.92
CA SER A 48 -7.01 -7.35 2.32
C SER A 48 -7.29 -6.70 0.96
N TYR A 49 -6.55 -5.66 0.58
CA TYR A 49 -6.69 -4.98 -0.71
C TYR A 49 -5.53 -5.26 -1.67
N LEU A 50 -4.58 -6.11 -1.30
CA LEU A 50 -3.48 -6.48 -2.20
C LEU A 50 -3.96 -7.47 -3.25
N GLY A 51 -3.54 -7.24 -4.50
CA GLY A 51 -3.76 -8.16 -5.60
C GLY A 51 -2.59 -8.15 -6.55
N GLY A 52 -2.63 -8.97 -7.60
CA GLY A 52 -1.60 -8.96 -8.65
C GLY A 52 -0.18 -9.15 -8.12
N GLU A 53 0.76 -8.35 -8.63
CA GLU A 53 2.18 -8.41 -8.21
C GLU A 53 2.35 -8.04 -6.73
N ALA A 54 1.59 -7.06 -6.23
CA ALA A 54 1.67 -6.62 -4.84
C ALA A 54 1.32 -7.73 -3.85
N LEU A 55 0.37 -8.61 -4.17
CA LEU A 55 0.03 -9.76 -3.32
C LEU A 55 1.18 -10.76 -3.25
N TYR A 56 1.72 -11.19 -4.40
CA TYR A 56 2.85 -12.14 -4.40
C TYR A 56 4.08 -11.58 -3.70
N TRP A 57 4.35 -10.29 -3.88
CA TRP A 57 5.44 -9.63 -3.17
C TRP A 57 5.21 -9.58 -1.66
N TYR A 58 3.97 -9.35 -1.20
CA TYR A 58 3.62 -9.32 0.21
C TYR A 58 3.80 -10.69 0.89
N GLU A 59 3.38 -11.78 0.22
CA GLU A 59 3.51 -13.15 0.73
C GLU A 59 4.98 -13.59 0.91
N ASP A 60 5.92 -12.96 0.19
CA ASP A 60 7.36 -13.23 0.28
C ASP A 60 8.04 -12.48 1.44
N LEU A 61 7.36 -11.50 2.06
CA LEU A 61 7.91 -10.73 3.18
C LEU A 61 7.93 -11.56 4.47
N GLU A 62 8.83 -11.20 5.38
CA GLU A 62 8.82 -11.76 6.74
C GLU A 62 7.52 -11.41 7.48
N GLU A 63 7.04 -12.33 8.33
CA GLU A 63 5.81 -12.16 9.11
C GLU A 63 5.82 -10.87 9.95
N SER A 64 6.99 -10.47 10.48
CA SER A 64 7.15 -9.23 11.23
C SER A 64 6.89 -7.97 10.40
N ILE A 65 7.15 -8.03 9.08
CA ILE A 65 6.86 -6.93 8.14
C ILE A 65 5.40 -7.00 7.72
N GLN A 66 4.89 -8.20 7.44
CA GLN A 66 3.50 -8.41 7.00
C GLN A 66 2.46 -7.91 8.00
N ASN A 67 2.76 -8.01 9.30
CA ASN A 67 1.84 -7.67 10.39
C ASN A 67 2.11 -6.31 11.05
N ASP A 68 3.09 -5.53 10.58
CA ASP A 68 3.36 -4.20 11.14
C ASP A 68 3.35 -3.12 10.06
N TRP A 69 2.35 -2.24 10.12
CA TRP A 69 2.21 -1.15 9.14
C TRP A 69 3.40 -0.18 9.11
N SER A 70 4.11 0.00 10.24
CA SER A 70 5.27 0.89 10.26
C SER A 70 6.45 0.33 9.46
N GLN A 71 6.53 -1.00 9.30
CA GLN A 71 7.48 -1.71 8.44
C GLN A 71 6.93 -1.94 7.02
N LEU A 72 5.65 -2.33 6.89
CA LEU A 72 5.02 -2.60 5.60
C LEU A 72 4.95 -1.34 4.72
N ARG A 73 4.62 -0.18 5.30
CA ARG A 73 4.51 1.09 4.56
C ARG A 73 5.80 1.50 3.85
N PRO A 74 6.97 1.58 4.52
CA PRO A 74 8.21 1.90 3.81
C PRO A 74 8.60 0.82 2.80
N ALA A 75 8.31 -0.46 3.06
CA ALA A 75 8.54 -1.54 2.10
C ALA A 75 7.71 -1.36 0.81
N LEU A 76 6.41 -1.06 0.94
CA LEU A 76 5.51 -0.74 -0.18
C LEU A 76 6.03 0.44 -1.00
N LEU A 77 6.38 1.54 -0.32
CA LEU A 77 6.90 2.74 -0.97
C LEU A 77 8.27 2.53 -1.65
N ALA A 78 9.10 1.63 -1.12
CA ALA A 78 10.38 1.29 -1.72
C ALA A 78 10.21 0.41 -2.98
N LYS A 79 9.29 -0.56 -2.92
CA LYS A 79 9.07 -1.52 -4.02
C LYS A 79 8.24 -0.92 -5.16
N PHE A 80 7.13 -0.27 -4.83
CA PHE A 80 6.14 0.20 -5.81
C PHE A 80 6.08 1.72 -5.91
N GLY A 81 6.71 2.46 -5.01
CA GLY A 81 6.73 3.91 -5.05
C GLY A 81 7.68 4.48 -6.11
N GLY A 82 7.38 5.68 -6.59
CA GLY A 82 8.10 6.31 -7.70
C GLY A 82 9.48 6.87 -7.34
N ARG A 83 9.86 6.86 -6.05
CA ARG A 83 11.09 7.50 -5.56
C ARG A 83 12.39 6.79 -5.99
N GLY A 84 12.29 5.61 -6.63
CA GLY A 84 13.42 4.85 -7.16
C GLY A 84 13.70 5.03 -8.66
N LYS A 85 12.83 5.69 -9.45
CA LYS A 85 13.16 6.02 -10.84
C LYS A 85 14.00 7.30 -10.86
N THR A 86 15.31 7.14 -10.78
CA THR A 86 16.26 8.14 -11.29
C THR A 86 15.73 8.60 -12.66
N PRO A 87 15.62 9.91 -12.95
CA PRO A 87 15.36 10.35 -14.31
C PRO A 87 16.50 9.79 -15.16
N SER A 88 16.19 8.80 -15.99
CA SER A 88 17.08 8.38 -17.05
C SER A 88 17.39 9.64 -17.83
N ALA A 89 18.59 10.18 -17.62
CA ALA A 89 19.16 11.22 -18.43
C ALA A 89 19.27 10.66 -19.85
N SER A 90 18.21 10.87 -20.62
CA SER A 90 18.24 10.73 -22.06
C SER A 90 19.15 11.84 -22.59
N SER A 91 20.46 11.56 -22.62
CA SER A 91 21.38 12.27 -23.48
C SER A 91 21.04 11.92 -24.93
N ARG A 92 20.64 12.92 -25.70
CA ARG A 92 20.87 12.94 -27.13
C ARG A 92 21.06 14.38 -27.60
#